data_AF-A0A6P1D011-F1
#
_entry.id   AF-A0A6P1D011-F1
#
_cell.length_a   1.000
_cell.length_b   1.000
_cell.length_c   1.000
_cell.angle_alpha   90.00
_cell.angle_beta   90.00
_cell.angle_gamma   90.00
#
_symmetry.space_group_name_H-M   'P 1'
#
loop_
_entity.id
_entity.type
_entity.pdbx_description
1 polymer ?
#
loop_
_entity_poly.entity_id
_entity_poly.type
_entity_poly.pdbx_seq_one_letter_code
_entity_poly.pdbx_strand_id
1 'polypeptide(L)' 'MRKRVVPDEATTDDVMAIFGWSRSEVSRRRRSGDLPEPDPWRGSERKPRWSREAIMGTLSRMGLLDGVVLAAFEGDMS' A
#
# COMPACT_ATOMS: atom_id res chain seq x y z
N MET A 1 1.79 9.61 -17.33
CA MET A 1 1.40 8.47 -16.48
C MET A 1 1.66 8.85 -15.02
N ARG A 2 0.68 8.72 -14.12
CA ARG A 2 0.80 9.17 -12.72
C ARG A 2 1.58 8.09 -11.94
N LYS A 3 2.77 8.43 -11.43
CA LYS A 3 3.62 7.49 -10.67
C LYS A 3 2.90 7.10 -9.37
N ARG A 4 2.89 5.80 -9.03
CA ARG A 4 2.36 5.29 -7.75
C ARG A 4 3.51 4.98 -6.82
N VAL A 5 3.66 5.75 -5.75
CA VAL A 5 4.74 5.55 -4.78
C VAL A 5 4.28 4.57 -3.70
N VAL A 6 5.04 3.49 -3.48
CA VAL A 6 4.73 2.45 -2.50
C VAL A 6 5.75 2.48 -1.35
N PRO A 7 5.37 2.94 -0.14
CA PRO A 7 6.25 2.99 1.03
C PRO A 7 6.57 1.58 1.57
N ASP A 8 7.54 1.48 2.48
CA ASP A 8 7.84 0.24 3.20
C ASP A 8 6.65 -0.25 4.03
N GLU A 9 5.95 0.69 4.67
CA GLU A 9 4.71 0.47 5.39
C GLU A 9 3.63 1.44 4.86
N ALA A 10 2.54 0.91 4.35
CA ALA A 10 1.42 1.69 3.83
C ALA A 10 0.31 1.80 4.88
N THR A 11 -0.12 3.02 5.17
CA THR A 11 -1.32 3.30 5.96
C THR A 11 -2.59 3.17 5.10
N THR A 12 -3.77 3.32 5.71
CA THR A 12 -5.03 3.38 4.94
C THR A 12 -5.03 4.51 3.91
N ASP A 13 -4.44 5.66 4.23
CA ASP A 13 -4.40 6.81 3.33
C ASP A 13 -3.45 6.55 2.16
N ASP A 14 -2.33 5.88 2.40
CA ASP A 14 -1.40 5.45 1.35
C ASP A 14 -2.07 4.44 0.40
N VAL A 15 -2.81 3.46 0.95
CA VAL A 15 -3.59 2.51 0.14
C VAL A 15 -4.61 3.25 -0.73
N MET A 16 -5.32 4.25 -0.18
CA MET A 16 -6.24 5.07 -0.98
C MET A 16 -5.51 5.79 -2.12
N ALA A 17 -4.33 6.36 -1.87
CA ALA A 17 -3.54 7.04 -2.89
C ALA A 17 -2.97 6.09 -3.95
N ILE A 18 -2.44 4.94 -3.55
CA ILE A 18 -1.81 3.94 -4.42
C ILE A 18 -2.83 3.30 -5.35
N PHE A 19 -3.99 2.92 -4.83
CA PHE A 19 -5.01 2.21 -5.61
C PHE A 19 -6.07 3.13 -6.21
N GLY A 20 -6.14 4.39 -5.78
CA GLY A 20 -7.20 5.32 -6.17
C GLY A 20 -8.56 4.93 -5.57
N TRP A 21 -8.56 4.24 -4.44
CA TRP A 21 -9.77 3.76 -3.77
C TRP A 21 -10.29 4.76 -2.74
N SER A 22 -11.60 4.73 -2.52
CA SER A 22 -12.20 5.39 -1.36
C SER A 22 -11.99 4.57 -0.10
N ARG A 23 -12.10 5.19 1.08
CA ARG A 23 -12.00 4.50 2.37
C ARG A 23 -13.00 3.33 2.52
N SER A 24 -14.21 3.50 1.98
CA SER A 24 -15.24 2.45 1.95
C SER A 24 -14.85 1.27 1.07
N GLU A 25 -14.23 1.55 -0.08
CA GLU A 25 -13.73 0.52 -1.00
C GLU A 25 -12.54 -0.25 -0.38
N VAL A 26 -11.62 0.44 0.32
CA VAL A 26 -10.56 -0.22 1.11
C VAL A 26 -11.17 -1.18 2.13
N SER A 27 -12.16 -0.71 2.90
CA SER A 27 -12.84 -1.55 3.90
C SER A 27 -13.59 -2.74 3.29
N ARG A 28 -14.18 -2.56 2.10
CA ARG A 28 -14.84 -3.63 1.35
C ARG A 28 -13.83 -4.69 0.92
N ARG A 29 -12.70 -4.27 0.33
CA ARG A 29 -11.66 -5.16 -0.20
C ARG A 29 -10.90 -5.92 0.88
N ARG A 30 -10.77 -5.35 2.08
CA ARG A 30 -10.29 -6.09 3.25
C ARG A 30 -11.23 -7.24 3.61
N ARG A 31 -12.53 -6.94 3.72
CA ARG A 31 -13.54 -7.94 4.08
C ARG A 31 -13.72 -9.02 3.02
N SER A 32 -13.52 -8.72 1.74
CA SER A 32 -13.56 -9.72 0.66
C SER A 32 -12.26 -10.53 0.53
N GLY A 33 -11.16 -10.09 1.15
CA GLY A 33 -9.84 -10.71 1.02
C GLY A 33 -9.04 -10.25 -0.22
N ASP A 34 -9.56 -9.32 -1.01
CA ASP A 34 -8.86 -8.77 -2.18
C ASP A 34 -7.64 -7.94 -1.77
N LEU A 35 -7.78 -7.20 -0.67
CA LEU A 35 -6.68 -6.56 0.05
C LEU A 35 -6.42 -7.41 1.32
N PRO A 36 -5.20 -7.93 1.53
CA PRO A 36 -4.88 -8.69 2.73
C PRO A 36 -5.15 -7.89 3.99
N GLU A 37 -5.31 -8.56 5.14
CA GLU A 37 -5.36 -7.86 6.42
C GLU A 37 -4.03 -7.13 6.68
N PRO A 38 -4.07 -5.93 7.30
CA PRO A 38 -2.87 -5.23 7.70
C PRO A 38 -2.14 -6.03 8.77
N ASP A 39 -0.83 -5.86 8.85
CA ASP A 39 0.00 -6.53 9.82
C ASP A 39 -0.50 -6.20 11.25
N PRO A 40 -0.59 -7.22 12.13
CA PRO A 40 -0.99 -7.00 13.51
C PRO A 40 0.09 -6.17 14.20
N TRP A 41 -0.18 -4.88 14.37
CA TRP A 41 0.47 -3.96 15.30
C TRP A 41 2.01 -3.98 15.32
N ARG A 42 2.63 -3.03 14.59
CA ARG A 42 4.02 -2.63 14.81
C ARG A 42 4.07 -1.21 15.38
N GLY A 43 4.58 -1.06 16.59
CA GLY A 43 4.83 0.23 17.25
C GLY A 43 3.70 0.73 18.16
N SER A 44 3.85 1.98 18.63
CA SER A 44 2.97 2.64 19.61
C SER A 44 1.68 3.21 19.00
N GLU A 45 1.61 3.37 17.68
CA GLU A 45 0.42 3.84 16.99
C GLU A 45 -0.52 2.67 16.63
N ARG A 46 -1.76 2.70 17.12
CA ARG A 46 -2.81 1.69 16.81
C ARG A 46 -3.36 1.79 15.37
N LYS A 47 -2.54 2.16 14.39
CA LYS A 47 -2.99 2.35 13.00
C LYS A 47 -2.72 1.10 12.15
N PRO A 48 -3.66 0.66 11.31
CA PRO A 48 -3.45 -0.46 10.40
C PRO A 48 -2.37 -0.12 9.37
N ARG A 49 -1.37 -1.00 9.23
CA ARG A 49 -0.27 -0.85 8.28
C ARG A 49 -0.11 -2.12 7.44
N TRP A 50 0.16 -1.97 6.16
CA TRP A 50 0.49 -3.05 5.25
C TRP A 50 1.96 -2.98 4.88
N SER A 51 2.64 -4.13 4.89
CA SER A 51 3.97 -4.22 4.31
C SER A 51 3.95 -3.87 2.81
N ARG A 52 5.06 -3.32 2.32
CA ARG A 52 5.28 -3.12 0.87
C ARG A 52 4.99 -4.37 0.07
N GLU A 53 5.41 -5.54 0.57
CA GLU A 53 5.19 -6.82 -0.09
C GLU A 53 3.70 -7.11 -0.29
N ALA A 54 2.88 -6.89 0.74
CA ALA A 54 1.43 -7.06 0.65
C ALA A 54 0.79 -6.14 -0.39
N ILE A 55 1.23 -4.87 -0.44
CA ILE A 55 0.75 -3.90 -1.44
C ILE A 55 1.19 -4.28 -2.86
N MET A 56 2.47 -4.62 -3.04
CA MET A 56 3.02 -5.03 -4.33
C MET A 56 2.39 -6.32 -4.86
N GLY A 57 2.18 -7.31 -3.99
CA GLY A 57 1.46 -8.53 -4.34
C GLY A 57 0.03 -8.25 -4.79
N THR A 58 -0.64 -7.29 -4.16
CA THR A 58 -2.00 -6.87 -4.54
C THR A 58 -2.02 -6.13 -5.88
N LEU A 59 -1.08 -5.21 -6.11
CA LEU A 59 -0.92 -4.54 -7.41
C LEU A 59 -0.63 -5.53 -8.54
N SER A 60 0.22 -6.53 -8.28
CA SER A 60 0.55 -7.60 -9.22
C SER A 60 -0.68 -8.41 -9.62
N ARG A 61 -1.47 -8.89 -8.64
CA ARG A 61 -2.72 -9.62 -8.90
C ARG A 61 -3.73 -8.81 -9.74
N MET A 62 -3.70 -7.49 -9.62
CA MET A 62 -4.59 -6.59 -10.35
C MET A 62 -4.04 -6.14 -11.71
N GLY A 63 -2.81 -6.51 -12.08
CA GLY A 63 -2.16 -6.02 -13.30
C GLY A 63 -1.85 -4.51 -13.27
N LEU A 64 -1.64 -3.93 -12.08
CA LEU A 64 -1.44 -2.49 -11.86
C LEU A 64 0.01 -2.11 -11.55
N LEU A 65 0.97 -2.94 -11.94
CA LEU A 65 2.40 -2.69 -11.68
C LEU A 65 3.01 -1.59 -12.55
N ASP A 66 2.31 -1.18 -13.61
CA ASP A 66 2.81 -0.14 -14.51
C ASP A 66 2.88 1.23 -13.81
N GLY A 67 4.06 1.87 -13.87
CA GLY A 67 4.33 3.16 -13.23
C GLY A 67 4.47 3.12 -11.69
N VAL A 68 4.65 1.95 -11.08
CA VAL A 68 4.94 1.82 -9.64
C VAL A 68 6.39 2.23 -9.33
N VAL A 69 6.57 3.01 -8.27
CA VAL A 69 7.84 3.45 -7.72
C VAL A 69 7.90 3.02 -6.26
N LEU A 70 8.95 2.31 -5.85
CA LEU A 70 9.13 1.95 -4.44
C LEU A 70 9.72 3.15 -3.70
N ALA A 71 9.13 3.52 -2.56
CA ALA A 71 9.63 4.59 -1.72
C ALA A 71 10.82 4.10 -0.88
N ALA A 72 11.97 3.85 -1.51
CA ALA A 72 13.27 3.73 -0.85
C ALA A 72 14.41 3.65 -1.90
N PHE A 73 14.88 4.82 -2.34
CA PHE A 73 16.26 5.16 -2.75
C PHE A 73 16.24 6.65 -3.18
N GLU A 74 15.81 7.57 -2.32
CA GLU A 74 16.54 8.85 -2.25
C GLU A 74 17.76 8.53 -1.38
N GLY A 75 18.71 7.82 -1.99
CA GLY A 75 20.04 7.74 -1.44
C GLY A 75 20.56 9.17 -1.40
N ASP A 76 20.86 9.61 -0.20
CA ASP A 76 21.85 10.64 0.08
C ASP A 76 23.02 10.47 -0.91
N MET A 77 23.02 11.23 -2.01
CA MET A 77 24.21 11.45 -2.82
C MET A 77 24.97 12.60 -2.15
N SER A 78 25.59 12.26 -1.02
CA SER A 78 26.62 13.07 -0.37
C SER A 78 27.97 12.39 -0.53
#